data_AF-A0A7D9L6D3-F1
#
_entry.id   AF-A0A7D9L6D3-F1
#
_cell.length_a   1.000
_cell.length_b   1.000
_cell.length_c   1.000
_cell.angle_alpha   90.00
_cell.angle_beta   90.00
_cell.angle_gamma   90.00
#
_symmetry.space_group_name_H-M   'P 1'
#
loop_
_entity.id
_entity.type
_entity.pdbx_description
1 polymer ?
#
loop_
_entity_poly.entity_id
_entity_poly.type
_entity_poly.pdbx_seq_one_letter_code
_entity_poly.pdbx_strand_id
1 'polypeptide(L)'
;MNWRKEEHTTRESENELEKMNWRKEEHTTKRICSENELEKRKAYDERIREVEHGSFSPLVFSTAGGMGATANVVYTRIASLIAEKHGKPYSKTINWLRCRLSFSLLRSAIICL
;
A
#
# COMPACT_ATOMS: atom_id res chain seq x y z
N MET A 1 -20.49 -42.42 10.58
CA MET A 1 -20.46 -42.06 9.14
C MET A 1 -20.76 -40.56 8.99
N ASN A 2 -19.97 -39.70 9.67
CA ASN A 2 -20.21 -38.24 9.72
C ASN A 2 -18.92 -37.38 9.65
N TRP A 3 -17.75 -37.99 9.85
CA TRP A 3 -16.43 -37.32 9.82
C TRP A 3 -16.18 -36.48 8.56
N ARG A 4 -16.57 -36.97 7.37
CA ARG A 4 -16.37 -36.24 6.10
C ARG A 4 -17.24 -34.98 5.96
N LYS A 5 -18.40 -34.91 6.64
CA LYS A 5 -19.23 -33.69 6.66
C LYS A 5 -18.69 -32.67 7.65
N GLU A 6 -18.19 -33.13 8.80
CA GLU A 6 -17.54 -32.29 9.81
C GLU A 6 -16.27 -31.64 9.26
N GLU A 7 -15.40 -32.38 8.55
CA GLU A 7 -14.19 -31.85 7.89
C GLU A 7 -14.47 -30.78 6.82
N HIS A 8 -15.58 -30.92 6.07
CA HIS A 8 -15.98 -29.91 5.09
C HIS A 8 -16.45 -28.62 5.79
N THR A 9 -17.21 -28.78 6.87
CA THR A 9 -17.75 -27.65 7.64
C THR A 9 -16.64 -26.89 8.37
N THR A 10 -15.62 -27.59 8.89
CA THR A 10 -14.44 -26.97 9.52
C THR A 10 -13.57 -26.23 8.51
N ARG A 11 -13.38 -26.77 7.29
CA ARG A 11 -12.63 -26.09 6.23
C ARG A 11 -13.35 -24.84 5.71
N GLU A 12 -14.68 -24.87 5.64
CA GLU A 12 -15.48 -23.70 5.26
C GLU A 12 -15.41 -22.61 6.32
N SER A 13 -15.50 -22.96 7.62
CA SER A 13 -15.38 -21.98 8.70
C SER A 13 -13.97 -21.39 8.82
N GLU A 14 -12.92 -22.18 8.60
CA GLU A 14 -11.53 -21.70 8.54
C GLU A 14 -11.33 -20.68 7.41
N ASN A 15 -11.81 -20.97 6.20
CA ASN A 15 -11.72 -20.04 5.07
C ASN A 15 -12.49 -18.72 5.32
N GLU A 16 -13.66 -18.77 5.97
CA GLU A 16 -14.42 -17.57 6.32
C GLU A 16 -13.72 -16.74 7.40
N LEU A 17 -13.13 -17.39 8.41
CA LEU A 17 -12.31 -16.73 9.42
C LEU A 17 -11.08 -16.07 8.81
N GLU A 18 -10.38 -16.76 7.91
CA GLU A 18 -9.25 -16.18 7.17
C GLU A 18 -9.68 -14.95 6.37
N LYS A 19 -10.78 -15.04 5.60
CA LYS A 19 -11.33 -13.90 4.85
C LYS A 19 -11.68 -12.72 5.77
N MET A 20 -12.27 -12.99 6.93
CA MET A 20 -12.57 -11.95 7.92
C MET A 20 -11.30 -11.31 8.48
N ASN A 21 -10.27 -12.11 8.75
CA ASN A 21 -9.01 -11.63 9.31
C ASN A 21 -8.25 -10.76 8.29
N TRP A 22 -8.15 -11.22 7.03
CA TRP A 22 -7.59 -10.44 5.92
C TRP A 22 -8.33 -9.11 5.72
N ARG A 23 -9.67 -9.12 5.75
CA ARG A 23 -10.48 -7.90 5.62
C ARG A 23 -10.19 -6.93 6.78
N LYS A 24 -10.11 -7.43 8.00
CA LYS A 24 -9.78 -6.62 9.18
C LYS A 24 -8.39 -5.99 9.06
N GLU A 25 -7.40 -6.74 8.60
CA GLU A 25 -6.03 -6.26 8.38
C GLU A 25 -5.94 -5.18 7.29
N GLU A 26 -6.69 -5.34 6.19
CA GLU A 26 -6.78 -4.33 5.13
C GLU A 26 -7.39 -3.01 5.63
N HIS A 27 -8.50 -3.08 6.37
CA HIS A 27 -9.14 -1.90 6.97
C HIS A 27 -8.21 -1.20 7.97
N THR A 28 -7.48 -1.98 8.77
CA THR A 28 -6.54 -1.46 9.75
C THR A 28 -5.37 -0.74 9.05
N THR A 29 -4.84 -1.31 7.98
CA THR A 29 -3.75 -0.73 7.19
C THR A 29 -4.14 0.59 6.54
N LYS A 30 -5.35 0.67 5.94
CA LYS A 30 -5.86 1.92 5.36
C LYS A 30 -5.98 3.02 6.41
N ARG A 31 -6.44 2.67 7.61
CA ARG A 31 -6.61 3.60 8.73
C ARG A 31 -5.27 4.15 9.21
N ILE A 32 -4.29 3.27 9.47
CA ILE A 32 -2.92 3.66 9.88
C ILE A 32 -2.27 4.56 8.84
N CYS A 33 -2.42 4.21 7.56
CA CYS A 33 -1.82 4.99 6.49
C CYS A 33 -2.41 6.42 6.40
N SER A 34 -3.72 6.54 6.57
CA SER A 34 -4.42 7.83 6.62
C SER A 34 -3.98 8.69 7.81
N GLU A 35 -3.86 8.07 9.00
CA GLU A 35 -3.38 8.74 10.21
C GLU A 35 -1.94 9.27 10.02
N ASN A 36 -1.05 8.44 9.47
CA ASN A 36 0.33 8.82 9.17
C ASN A 36 0.43 9.91 8.09
N GLU A 37 -0.44 9.89 7.07
CA GLU A 37 -0.50 10.96 6.06
C GLU A 37 -0.91 12.30 6.71
N LEU A 38 -1.88 12.27 7.63
CA LEU A 38 -2.34 13.46 8.35
C LEU A 38 -1.25 14.00 9.30
N GLU A 39 -0.60 13.12 10.06
CA GLU A 39 0.48 13.49 10.96
C GLU A 39 1.64 14.16 10.21
N LYS A 40 2.10 13.54 9.11
CA LYS A 40 3.16 14.11 8.27
C LYS A 40 2.75 15.46 7.68
N ARG A 41 1.50 15.62 7.23
CA ARG A 41 1.02 16.90 6.73
C ARG A 41 1.05 17.97 7.80
N LYS A 42 0.55 17.68 9.00
CA LYS A 42 0.61 18.62 10.14
C LYS A 42 2.05 19.00 10.50
N ALA A 43 2.98 18.08 10.41
CA ALA A 43 4.38 18.31 10.77
C ALA A 43 5.16 19.12 9.71
N TYR A 44 4.91 18.89 8.43
CA TYR A 44 5.79 19.39 7.36
C TYR A 44 5.15 20.42 6.42
N ASP A 45 3.82 20.41 6.24
CA ASP A 45 3.16 21.18 5.19
C ASP A 45 3.33 22.69 5.37
N GLU A 46 3.13 23.20 6.59
CA GLU A 46 3.32 24.63 6.91
C GLU A 46 4.76 25.06 6.63
N ARG A 47 5.75 24.36 7.18
CA ARG A 47 7.17 24.70 7.01
C ARG A 47 7.60 24.66 5.54
N ILE A 48 7.14 23.69 4.76
CA ILE A 48 7.46 23.60 3.33
C ILE A 48 6.83 24.75 2.55
N ARG A 49 5.57 25.11 2.88
CA ARG A 49 4.87 26.20 2.22
C ARG A 49 5.49 27.57 2.53
N GLU A 50 5.82 27.83 3.79
CA GLU A 50 6.32 29.15 4.22
C GLU A 50 7.81 29.36 3.90
N VAL A 51 8.65 28.32 4.00
CA VAL A 51 10.10 28.46 3.84
C VAL A 51 10.56 28.12 2.43
N GLU A 52 10.03 27.05 1.84
CA GLU A 52 10.47 26.55 0.53
C GLU A 52 9.55 27.00 -0.61
N HIS A 53 8.41 27.62 -0.27
CA HIS A 53 7.36 27.99 -1.22
C HIS A 53 6.93 26.81 -2.12
N GLY A 54 6.96 25.61 -1.55
CA GLY A 54 6.66 24.35 -2.22
C GLY A 54 5.30 23.77 -1.83
N SER A 55 4.95 22.64 -2.47
CA SER A 55 3.82 21.81 -2.08
C SER A 55 4.30 20.49 -1.49
N PHE A 56 3.62 20.00 -0.45
CA PHE A 56 3.94 18.75 0.19
C PHE A 56 2.88 17.69 -0.09
N SER A 57 3.32 16.46 -0.39
CA SER A 57 2.43 15.32 -0.61
C SER A 57 3.03 14.09 0.06
N PRO A 58 2.51 13.67 1.23
CA PRO A 58 3.10 12.59 2.00
C PRO A 58 2.92 11.24 1.28
N LEU A 59 4.04 10.60 0.94
CA LEU A 59 4.04 9.25 0.38
C LEU A 59 4.23 8.24 1.52
N VAL A 60 3.12 7.67 2.00
CA VAL A 60 3.13 6.68 3.08
C VAL A 60 2.98 5.27 2.52
N PHE A 61 3.87 4.39 2.97
CA PHE A 61 3.92 2.98 2.60
C PHE A 61 3.97 2.10 3.84
N SER A 62 3.30 0.96 3.79
CA SER A 62 3.42 -0.12 4.76
C SER A 62 4.56 -1.06 4.36
N THR A 63 5.20 -1.71 5.33
CA THR A 63 6.24 -2.73 5.12
C THR A 63 5.74 -3.93 4.31
N ALA A 64 4.43 -4.23 4.39
CA ALA A 64 3.77 -5.26 3.58
C ALA A 64 3.46 -4.81 2.13
N GLY A 65 3.85 -3.60 1.74
CA GLY A 65 3.62 -3.06 0.38
C GLY A 65 2.28 -2.32 0.20
N GLY A 66 1.52 -2.11 1.27
CA GLY A 66 0.34 -1.24 1.26
C GLY A 66 0.72 0.22 1.01
N MET A 67 -0.15 0.98 0.33
CA MET A 67 0.08 2.39 0.01
C MET A 67 -1.04 3.27 0.56
N GLY A 68 -0.69 4.50 0.95
CA GLY A 68 -1.66 5.54 1.28
C GLY A 68 -2.41 6.07 0.07
N ALA A 69 -3.47 6.85 0.32
CA ALA A 69 -4.29 7.42 -0.74
C ALA A 69 -3.46 8.39 -1.60
N THR A 70 -2.69 9.27 -0.95
CA THR A 70 -1.83 10.24 -1.64
C THR A 70 -0.73 9.50 -2.41
N ALA A 71 -0.11 8.51 -1.77
CA ALA A 71 0.90 7.68 -2.41
C ALA A 71 0.38 6.96 -3.66
N ASN A 72 -0.82 6.38 -3.61
CA ASN A 72 -1.42 5.67 -4.75
C ASN A 72 -1.73 6.61 -5.93
N VAL A 73 -2.22 7.82 -5.68
CA VAL A 73 -2.47 8.82 -6.73
C VAL A 73 -1.16 9.21 -7.43
N VAL A 74 -0.12 9.51 -6.64
CA VAL A 74 1.21 9.83 -7.19
C VAL A 74 1.76 8.64 -7.99
N TYR A 75 1.58 7.42 -7.50
CA TYR A 75 2.07 6.22 -8.16
C TYR A 75 1.41 5.97 -9.52
N THR A 76 0.09 6.11 -9.58
CA THR A 76 -0.67 5.95 -10.84
C THR A 76 -0.27 7.02 -11.84
N ARG A 77 -0.09 8.28 -11.39
CA ARG A 77 0.38 9.37 -12.25
C ARG A 77 1.78 9.12 -12.80
N ILE A 78 2.73 8.72 -11.96
CA ILE A 78 4.10 8.39 -12.38
C ILE A 78 4.10 7.24 -13.39
N ALA A 79 3.34 6.17 -13.12
CA ALA A 79 3.25 5.04 -14.03
C ALA A 79 2.68 5.43 -15.39
N SER A 80 1.67 6.31 -15.44
CA SER A 80 1.13 6.84 -16.69
C SER A 80 2.17 7.65 -17.47
N LEU A 81 2.89 8.56 -16.80
CA LEU A 81 3.93 9.38 -17.43
C LEU A 81 5.09 8.52 -17.99
N ILE A 82 5.51 7.49 -17.25
CA ILE A 82 6.54 6.56 -17.71
C ILE A 82 6.03 5.72 -18.88
N ALA A 83 4.79 5.23 -18.82
CA ALA A 83 4.19 4.44 -19.88
C ALA A 83 4.14 5.23 -21.21
N GLU A 84 3.70 6.48 -21.13
CA GLU A 84 3.66 7.41 -22.27
C GLU A 84 5.07 7.69 -22.79
N LYS A 85 6.01 8.07 -21.92
CA LYS A 85 7.40 8.40 -22.31
C LYS A 85 8.12 7.25 -23.00
N HIS A 86 7.85 6.01 -22.62
CA HIS A 86 8.53 4.83 -23.15
C HIS A 86 7.72 4.04 -24.18
N GLY A 87 6.50 4.49 -24.53
CA GLY A 87 5.61 3.76 -25.43
C GLY A 87 5.25 2.35 -24.93
N LYS A 88 5.23 2.14 -23.61
CA LYS A 88 4.94 0.83 -22.99
C LYS A 88 3.51 0.78 -22.47
N PRO A 89 2.86 -0.39 -22.45
CA PRO A 89 1.53 -0.50 -21.89
C PRO A 89 1.54 -0.18 -20.38
N TYR A 90 0.58 0.67 -19.95
CA TYR A 90 0.45 1.10 -18.56
C TYR A 90 0.44 -0.07 -17.58
N SER A 91 -0.28 -1.16 -17.90
CA SER A 91 -0.37 -2.36 -17.06
C SER A 91 0.99 -2.98 -16.74
N LYS A 92 1.90 -3.06 -17.71
CA LYS A 92 3.28 -3.56 -17.48
C LYS A 92 4.09 -2.54 -16.67
N THR A 93 3.95 -1.26 -16.96
CA THR A 93 4.67 -0.19 -16.27
C THR A 93 4.30 -0.09 -14.79
N ILE A 94 3.00 -0.05 -14.47
CA ILE A 94 2.53 0.01 -13.08
C ILE A 94 2.90 -1.25 -12.29
N ASN A 95 2.83 -2.44 -12.91
CA ASN A 95 3.19 -3.69 -12.24
C ASN A 95 4.69 -3.74 -11.95
N TRP A 96 5.52 -3.39 -12.93
CA TRP A 96 6.96 -3.25 -12.74
C TRP A 96 7.31 -2.26 -11.62
N LEU A 97 6.64 -1.11 -11.60
CA LEU A 97 6.84 -0.08 -10.59
C LEU A 97 6.46 -0.61 -9.19
N ARG A 98 5.32 -1.29 -9.06
CA ARG A 98 4.88 -1.90 -7.78
C ARG A 98 5.87 -2.95 -7.29
N CYS A 99 6.28 -3.88 -8.14
CA CYS A 99 7.27 -4.91 -7.77
C CYS A 99 8.58 -4.29 -7.29
N ARG A 100 9.08 -3.27 -8.01
CA ARG A 100 10.35 -2.60 -7.66
C ARG A 100 10.27 -1.91 -6.29
N LEU A 101 9.16 -1.26 -5.98
CA LEU A 101 8.95 -0.63 -4.68
C LEU A 101 8.80 -1.67 -3.56
N SER A 102 8.00 -2.72 -3.76
CA SER A 102 7.85 -3.79 -2.76
C SER A 102 9.20 -4.40 -2.39
N PHE A 103 10.05 -4.67 -3.39
CA PHE A 103 11.41 -5.18 -3.14
C PHE A 103 12.28 -4.16 -2.40
N SER A 104 12.17 -2.87 -2.75
CA SER A 104 12.92 -1.80 -2.10
C SER A 104 12.50 -1.59 -0.64
N LEU A 105 11.19 -1.66 -0.35
CA LEU A 105 10.64 -1.57 1.00
C LEU A 105 11.06 -2.75 1.85
N LEU A 106 10.93 -3.98 1.31
CA LEU A 106 11.36 -5.20 2.00
C LEU A 106 12.85 -5.13 2.33
N ARG A 107 13.68 -4.74 1.37
CA ARG A 107 15.13 -4.58 1.59
C ARG A 107 15.42 -3.52 2.66
N SER A 108 14.71 -2.40 2.66
CA SER A 108 14.89 -1.34 3.66
C SER A 108 14.49 -1.82 5.06
N ALA A 109 13.39 -2.58 5.17
CA ALA A 109 12.92 -3.16 6.43
C ALA A 109 13.87 -4.21 7.01
N ILE A 110 14.57 -4.96 6.16
CA ILE A 110 15.57 -5.95 6.59
C ILE A 110 16.85 -5.26 7.06
N ILE A 111 17.30 -4.21 6.36
CA ILE A 111 18.56 -3.51 6.68
C ILE A 111 18.44 -2.67 7.96
N CYS A 112 17.24 -2.24 8.35
CA CYS A 112 17.05 -1.38 9.52
C CYS A 112 16.97 -2.13 10.87
N LEU A 113 17.25 -3.44 10.91
CA LEU A 113 17.36 -4.27 12.11
C LEU A 113 18.84 -4.52 12.46
#